data_AF-A0A963JXJ9-F1
#
_entry.id   AF-A0A963JXJ9-F1
#
_cell.length_a   1.000
_cell.length_b   1.000
_cell.length_c   1.000
_cell.angle_alpha   90.00
_cell.angle_beta   90.00
_cell.angle_gamma   90.00
#
_symmetry.space_group_name_H-M   'P 1'
#
loop_
_entity.id
_entity.type
_entity.pdbx_description
1 polymer ?
#
loop_
_entity_poly.entity_id
_entity_poly.type
_entity_poly.pdbx_seq_one_letter_code
_entity_poly.pdbx_strand_id
1 'polypeptide(L)'
;PWHQSFCAGSSVGDLNLDPETTRLRQLGGSTNHWGGRSRPLDAEALAARPWLGLPAWPLEAGELRRHLAAACRLLEIDRPPDEPWDAPADSDAAAQALGGPTLTPAVWRFSPPTRMGERWRTELAARADLTLLLDADLVDIELAPSLDRIQWLDLRSRPGKTLRLRPKVTVLAMGGIENARLLLACRRQLAAGIGNRHDQVGRHFMGHPIFEPLQLSLAEGARLPELLHDRDTPAHGHIEGLLHLNRAGQEALEATAVDAAFYSDGQFGPPGFRAARRLQRKLGHGQLDASLIRDGGEMLGDLPGLVHESLVKLGWLAPETGRLTVSTLIEQCPDPASRITLDQAVDAFGRPRARVDWRLGETDRRTVRRFARHLADHLAARGLGRAVLAPWVIDENLPFPPHGNSAHHMGATRMSHSPRTGVVDPDCRVHGMTDLYIAGSSVFPTSGSQHPTLNLVMLTLRLAAHLTRRLGHA
;
A
#
# COMPACT_ATOMS: atom_id res chain seq x y z
N PRO A 1 17.69 14.66 5.06
CA PRO A 1 18.77 13.82 5.64
C PRO A 1 19.41 12.94 4.58
N TRP A 2 20.74 12.92 4.48
CA TRP A 2 21.48 12.27 3.39
C TRP A 2 21.18 10.77 3.19
N HIS A 3 20.87 10.02 4.26
CA HIS A 3 20.50 8.60 4.12
C HIS A 3 19.26 8.43 3.22
N GLN A 4 18.36 9.41 3.24
CA GLN A 4 17.16 9.40 2.42
C GLN A 4 17.47 9.40 0.92
N SER A 5 18.60 10.00 0.50
CA SER A 5 18.99 10.04 -0.91
C SER A 5 19.28 8.66 -1.53
N PHE A 6 19.51 7.63 -0.72
CA PHE A 6 19.60 6.24 -1.22
C PHE A 6 18.25 5.66 -1.67
N CYS A 7 17.14 6.26 -1.23
CA CYS A 7 15.81 5.92 -1.72
C CYS A 7 15.48 6.64 -3.04
N ALA A 8 16.32 7.59 -3.49
CA ALA A 8 16.12 8.29 -4.75
C ALA A 8 16.08 7.32 -5.94
N GLY A 9 15.24 7.68 -6.90
CA GLY A 9 15.00 6.90 -8.10
C GLY A 9 14.13 7.67 -9.07
N SER A 10 13.91 7.10 -10.25
CA SER A 10 12.97 7.63 -11.22
C SER A 10 11.63 6.89 -11.14
N SER A 11 10.56 7.60 -11.44
CA SER A 11 9.24 7.01 -11.71
C SER A 11 8.83 7.33 -13.12
N VAL A 12 8.31 6.33 -13.81
CA VAL A 12 7.72 6.43 -15.13
C VAL A 12 6.39 5.67 -15.14
N GLY A 13 5.66 5.75 -16.25
CA GLY A 13 4.40 5.04 -16.43
C GLY A 13 3.20 5.97 -16.23
N ASP A 14 2.03 5.37 -16.10
CA ASP A 14 0.77 6.10 -15.90
C ASP A 14 0.70 6.71 -14.50
N LEU A 15 1.33 6.04 -13.53
CA LEU A 15 1.24 6.36 -12.13
C LEU A 15 2.56 6.97 -11.64
N ASN A 16 2.47 8.11 -10.95
CA ASN A 16 3.66 8.84 -10.52
C ASN A 16 3.88 8.61 -9.02
N LEU A 17 5.07 8.12 -8.68
CA LEU A 17 5.55 8.11 -7.32
C LEU A 17 6.89 8.84 -7.24
N ASP A 18 7.18 9.36 -6.06
CA ASP A 18 8.54 9.78 -5.74
C ASP A 18 9.14 8.70 -4.83
N PRO A 19 10.07 7.85 -5.35
CA PRO A 19 10.67 6.79 -4.56
C PRO A 19 11.44 7.28 -3.33
N GLU A 20 11.86 8.55 -3.31
CA GLU A 20 12.60 9.17 -2.22
C GLU A 20 11.68 9.58 -1.08
N THR A 21 10.53 10.21 -1.36
CA THR A 21 9.66 10.76 -0.30
C THR A 21 8.61 9.78 0.23
N THR A 22 8.29 8.74 -0.54
CA THR A 22 7.27 7.73 -0.20
C THR A 22 7.80 6.60 0.71
N ARG A 23 9.07 6.66 1.12
CA ARG A 23 9.70 5.69 2.01
C ARG A 23 10.63 6.41 2.98
N LEU A 24 10.99 5.79 4.10
CA LEU A 24 11.97 6.36 5.03
C LEU A 24 13.14 5.40 5.24
N ARG A 25 14.36 5.94 5.13
CA ARG A 25 15.60 5.19 5.41
C ARG A 25 16.10 5.49 6.81
N GLN A 26 15.56 4.79 7.79
CA GLN A 26 15.94 4.85 9.20
C GLN A 26 15.46 3.61 9.94
N LEU A 27 15.87 3.41 11.19
CA LEU A 27 15.33 2.34 12.04
C LEU A 27 13.79 2.43 12.09
N GLY A 28 13.10 1.30 11.90
CA GLY A 28 11.63 1.25 11.75
C GLY A 28 11.10 1.52 10.35
N GLY A 29 11.91 2.06 9.45
CA GLY A 29 11.53 2.31 8.05
C GLY A 29 10.30 3.22 7.92
N SER A 30 9.39 2.89 7.01
CA SER A 30 8.21 3.71 6.70
C SER A 30 7.16 3.76 7.82
N THR A 31 7.24 2.95 8.89
CA THR A 31 6.32 3.12 10.03
C THR A 31 6.55 4.45 10.75
N ASN A 32 7.64 5.16 10.47
CA ASN A 32 7.91 6.47 11.08
C ASN A 32 7.03 7.62 10.54
N HIS A 33 6.31 7.43 9.43
CA HIS A 33 5.37 8.42 8.91
C HIS A 33 4.02 7.84 8.45
N TRP A 34 3.76 6.55 8.66
CA TRP A 34 2.47 5.93 8.31
C TRP A 34 1.31 6.47 9.18
N GLY A 35 0.08 6.25 8.70
CA GLY A 35 -1.16 6.71 9.34
C GLY A 35 -1.90 5.68 10.18
N GLY A 36 -1.35 4.47 10.40
CA GLY A 36 -1.91 3.49 11.36
C GLY A 36 -3.15 2.70 10.91
N ARG A 37 -3.79 3.06 9.79
CA ARG A 37 -4.95 2.33 9.21
C ARG A 37 -4.63 0.86 8.96
N SER A 38 -5.47 0.00 9.51
CA SER A 38 -5.24 -1.44 9.58
C SER A 38 -6.56 -2.20 9.37
N ARG A 39 -6.52 -3.16 8.44
CA ARG A 39 -7.55 -4.21 8.21
C ARG A 39 -6.85 -5.46 7.64
N PRO A 40 -7.23 -6.69 8.02
CA PRO A 40 -6.62 -7.90 7.51
C PRO A 40 -7.15 -8.13 6.10
N LEU A 41 -6.35 -8.77 5.25
CA LEU A 41 -6.83 -9.21 3.95
C LEU A 41 -8.02 -10.16 4.14
N ASP A 42 -9.06 -9.96 3.32
CA ASP A 42 -10.20 -10.87 3.29
C ASP A 42 -9.78 -12.23 2.75
N ALA A 43 -10.48 -13.29 3.14
CA ALA A 43 -10.23 -14.63 2.58
C ALA A 43 -10.34 -14.63 1.05
N GLU A 44 -11.18 -13.73 0.50
CA GLU A 44 -11.40 -13.53 -0.93
C GLU A 44 -10.17 -12.98 -1.65
N ALA A 45 -9.40 -12.09 -1.01
CA ALA A 45 -8.15 -11.55 -1.56
C ALA A 45 -7.06 -12.62 -1.68
N LEU A 46 -7.13 -13.68 -0.85
CA LEU A 46 -6.23 -14.84 -0.88
C LEU A 46 -6.75 -15.95 -1.79
N ALA A 47 -8.02 -15.96 -2.14
CA ALA A 47 -8.64 -17.00 -2.97
C ALA A 47 -8.32 -16.81 -4.46
N ALA A 48 -8.54 -17.88 -5.23
CA ALA A 48 -8.51 -17.79 -6.68
C ALA A 48 -9.67 -16.93 -7.19
N ARG A 49 -9.38 -16.12 -8.22
CA ARG A 49 -10.32 -15.21 -8.88
C ARG A 49 -10.29 -15.44 -10.38
N PRO A 50 -11.00 -16.48 -10.88
CA PRO A 50 -10.94 -16.91 -12.28
C PRO A 50 -11.36 -15.83 -13.28
N TRP A 51 -12.30 -14.95 -12.92
CA TRP A 51 -12.74 -13.83 -13.76
C TRP A 51 -11.64 -12.79 -14.03
N LEU A 52 -10.57 -12.80 -13.24
CA LEU A 52 -9.37 -11.98 -13.44
C LEU A 52 -8.16 -12.79 -13.92
N GLY A 53 -8.30 -14.11 -14.06
CA GLY A 53 -7.17 -15.00 -14.32
C GLY A 53 -6.14 -15.06 -13.19
N LEU A 54 -6.55 -14.72 -11.96
CA LEU A 54 -5.65 -14.68 -10.80
C LEU A 54 -5.73 -15.99 -9.99
N PRO A 55 -4.60 -16.69 -9.78
CA PRO A 55 -4.58 -17.87 -8.91
C PRO A 55 -4.76 -17.45 -7.45
N ALA A 56 -5.10 -18.42 -6.61
CA ALA A 56 -5.06 -18.22 -5.16
C ALA A 56 -3.64 -17.88 -4.70
N TRP A 57 -3.54 -17.17 -3.58
CA TRP A 57 -2.28 -17.10 -2.85
C TRP A 57 -1.82 -18.52 -2.54
N PRO A 58 -0.51 -18.78 -2.57
CA PRO A 58 0.02 -20.09 -2.26
C PRO A 58 0.10 -20.30 -0.73
N LEU A 59 -0.95 -19.87 -0.01
CA LEU A 59 -1.14 -19.89 1.43
C LEU A 59 -2.62 -20.06 1.75
N GLU A 60 -2.93 -20.72 2.85
CA GLU A 60 -4.30 -20.77 3.35
C GLU A 60 -4.64 -19.50 4.15
N ALA A 61 -5.84 -18.96 3.97
CA ALA A 61 -6.27 -17.76 4.70
C ALA A 61 -6.23 -17.92 6.23
N GLY A 62 -6.52 -19.14 6.71
CA GLY A 62 -6.43 -19.47 8.14
C GLY A 62 -5.00 -19.44 8.69
N GLU A 63 -3.97 -19.67 7.86
CA GLU A 63 -2.57 -19.63 8.30
C GLU A 63 -2.16 -18.20 8.67
N LEU A 64 -2.52 -17.21 7.83
CA LEU A 64 -2.19 -15.82 8.09
C LEU A 64 -2.94 -15.26 9.31
N ARG A 65 -4.24 -15.60 9.43
CA ARG A 65 -5.08 -15.12 10.55
C ARG A 65 -4.60 -15.59 11.93
N ARG A 66 -3.88 -16.71 12.04
CA ARG A 66 -3.27 -17.17 13.31
C ARG A 66 -2.30 -16.15 13.92
N HIS A 67 -1.69 -15.30 13.09
CA HIS A 67 -0.72 -14.31 13.53
C HIS A 67 -1.33 -12.94 13.84
N LEU A 68 -2.65 -12.77 13.65
CA LEU A 68 -3.34 -11.50 13.78
C LEU A 68 -3.20 -10.89 15.17
N ALA A 69 -3.49 -11.66 16.23
CA ALA A 69 -3.40 -11.17 17.60
C ALA A 69 -1.97 -10.71 17.97
N ALA A 70 -0.95 -11.42 17.49
CA ALA A 70 0.44 -11.02 17.70
C ALA A 70 0.82 -9.77 16.89
N ALA A 71 0.33 -9.65 15.66
CA ALA A 71 0.54 -8.46 14.84
C ALA A 71 -0.12 -7.21 15.45
N CYS A 72 -1.32 -7.34 16.02
CA CYS A 72 -1.99 -6.26 16.74
C CYS A 72 -1.17 -5.77 17.93
N ARG A 73 -0.63 -6.68 18.74
CA ARG A 73 0.24 -6.31 19.86
C ARG A 73 1.49 -5.56 19.42
N LEU A 74 2.12 -5.97 18.31
CA LEU A 74 3.30 -5.30 17.77
C LEU A 74 3.00 -3.91 17.18
N LEU A 75 1.78 -3.73 16.68
CA LEU A 75 1.28 -2.49 16.08
C LEU A 75 0.47 -1.65 17.07
N GLU A 76 0.39 -2.07 18.33
CA GLU A 76 -0.39 -1.42 19.39
C GLU A 76 -1.84 -1.11 18.95
N ILE A 77 -2.43 -2.02 18.16
CA ILE A 77 -3.82 -1.94 17.73
C ILE A 77 -4.67 -2.50 18.88
N ASP A 78 -5.43 -1.64 19.52
CA ASP A 78 -6.28 -2.00 20.65
C ASP A 78 -7.51 -2.78 20.18
N ARG A 79 -7.52 -4.10 20.43
CA ARG A 79 -8.60 -4.99 20.00
C ARG A 79 -8.63 -6.33 20.75
N PRO A 80 -9.83 -6.79 21.18
CA PRO A 80 -10.04 -8.17 21.58
C PRO A 80 -9.87 -9.16 20.40
N PRO A 81 -9.24 -10.33 20.61
CA PRO A 81 -8.99 -11.32 19.55
C PRO A 81 -10.25 -11.95 18.94
N ASP A 82 -11.37 -11.91 19.66
CA ASP A 82 -12.59 -12.66 19.31
C ASP A 82 -13.65 -11.81 18.57
N GLU A 83 -13.41 -10.53 18.35
CA GLU A 83 -14.35 -9.66 17.62
C GLU A 83 -14.23 -9.79 16.09
N PRO A 84 -15.32 -9.62 15.31
CA PRO A 84 -15.29 -9.59 13.85
C PRO A 84 -14.50 -8.39 13.29
N TRP A 85 -13.47 -8.64 12.48
CA TRP A 85 -12.59 -7.57 11.96
C TRP A 85 -13.22 -6.67 10.91
N ASP A 86 -14.11 -7.27 10.12
CA ASP A 86 -14.59 -6.69 8.88
C ASP A 86 -15.95 -5.99 9.08
N ALA A 87 -16.46 -5.97 10.32
CA ALA A 87 -17.71 -5.33 10.71
C ALA A 87 -17.52 -4.41 11.94
N PRO A 88 -18.30 -3.33 12.06
CA PRO A 88 -18.38 -2.56 13.30
C PRO A 88 -18.79 -3.48 14.45
N ALA A 89 -18.11 -3.37 15.62
CA ALA A 89 -18.46 -4.17 16.80
C ALA A 89 -19.90 -3.89 17.28
N ASP A 90 -20.35 -2.65 17.10
CA ASP A 90 -21.71 -2.19 17.31
C ASP A 90 -22.38 -1.94 15.95
N SER A 91 -22.91 -2.98 15.31
CA SER A 91 -23.59 -2.80 14.03
C SER A 91 -24.97 -2.17 14.26
N ASP A 92 -25.03 -0.84 14.21
CA ASP A 92 -26.29 -0.11 14.00
C ASP A 92 -26.95 -0.68 12.74
N ALA A 93 -28.24 -1.01 12.81
CA ALA A 93 -29.02 -1.51 11.67
C ALA A 93 -28.91 -0.61 10.42
N ALA A 94 -28.59 0.67 10.64
CA ALA A 94 -28.32 1.67 9.61
C ALA A 94 -27.05 1.37 8.78
N ALA A 95 -25.96 0.90 9.38
CA ALA A 95 -24.74 0.54 8.65
C ALA A 95 -24.97 -0.68 7.76
N GLN A 96 -25.66 -1.70 8.28
CA GLN A 96 -26.06 -2.88 7.50
C GLN A 96 -27.01 -2.50 6.34
N ALA A 97 -27.86 -1.51 6.53
CA ALA A 97 -28.76 -1.00 5.48
C ALA A 97 -28.00 -0.35 4.30
N LEU A 98 -26.78 0.17 4.52
CA LEU A 98 -25.90 0.64 3.44
C LEU A 98 -25.29 -0.51 2.62
N GLY A 99 -25.25 -1.71 3.18
CA GLY A 99 -24.79 -2.92 2.50
C GLY A 99 -25.82 -3.50 1.53
N GLY A 100 -25.48 -4.63 0.92
CA GLY A 100 -26.31 -5.42 0.03
C GLY A 100 -25.58 -6.67 -0.46
N PRO A 101 -26.14 -7.42 -1.42
CA PRO A 101 -25.54 -8.66 -1.90
C PRO A 101 -24.10 -8.50 -2.42
N THR A 102 -23.81 -7.35 -3.03
CA THR A 102 -22.53 -7.06 -3.70
C THR A 102 -21.64 -6.05 -2.96
N LEU A 103 -22.17 -5.37 -1.94
CA LEU A 103 -21.47 -4.30 -1.21
C LEU A 103 -21.63 -4.54 0.28
N THR A 104 -20.53 -4.55 1.03
CA THR A 104 -20.55 -4.83 2.48
C THR A 104 -19.96 -3.64 3.22
N PRO A 105 -20.58 -3.16 4.31
CA PRO A 105 -19.97 -2.17 5.19
C PRO A 105 -18.72 -2.77 5.84
N ALA A 106 -17.64 -2.01 5.88
CA ALA A 106 -16.41 -2.42 6.56
C ALA A 106 -15.78 -1.24 7.29
N VAL A 107 -14.77 -1.54 8.11
CA VAL A 107 -14.09 -0.54 8.94
C VAL A 107 -12.57 -0.66 8.90
N TRP A 108 -11.90 0.48 8.90
CA TRP A 108 -10.52 0.65 9.29
C TRP A 108 -10.43 0.79 10.81
N ARG A 109 -9.44 0.11 11.38
CA ARG A 109 -8.99 0.38 12.74
C ARG A 109 -7.61 0.99 12.72
N PHE A 110 -7.25 1.69 13.79
CA PHE A 110 -6.05 2.50 13.82
C PHE A 110 -5.08 2.04 14.91
N SER A 111 -3.84 1.85 14.51
CA SER A 111 -2.69 1.93 15.41
C SER A 111 -2.50 3.40 15.83
N PRO A 112 -1.96 3.69 17.04
CA PRO A 112 -1.59 5.02 17.51
C PRO A 112 -0.35 5.57 16.76
N PRO A 113 -0.43 5.62 15.43
CA PRO A 113 0.52 5.04 14.47
C PRO A 113 1.89 4.70 15.07
N THR A 114 2.05 3.45 15.51
CA THR A 114 3.28 2.95 16.14
C THR A 114 4.52 3.24 15.28
N ARG A 115 5.39 4.09 15.81
CA ARG A 115 6.69 4.41 15.22
C ARG A 115 7.67 3.32 15.63
N MET A 116 7.59 2.15 15.00
CA MET A 116 8.31 0.94 15.44
C MET A 116 9.79 1.15 15.77
N GLY A 117 10.49 1.99 15.00
CA GLY A 117 11.91 2.24 15.23
C GLY A 117 12.21 2.97 16.53
N GLU A 118 11.33 3.89 16.94
CA GLU A 118 11.38 4.56 18.24
C GLU A 118 10.85 3.65 19.34
N ARG A 119 9.66 3.05 19.11
CA ARG A 119 8.94 2.21 20.07
C ARG A 119 9.77 1.05 20.59
N TRP A 120 10.49 0.36 19.70
CA TRP A 120 11.25 -0.85 20.03
C TRP A 120 12.74 -0.60 20.22
N ARG A 121 13.20 0.66 20.14
CA ARG A 121 14.64 0.98 20.16
C ARG A 121 15.33 0.45 21.41
N THR A 122 14.72 0.68 22.56
CA THR A 122 15.27 0.33 23.87
C THR A 122 15.28 -1.18 24.05
N GLU A 123 14.19 -1.86 23.72
CA GLU A 123 14.12 -3.32 23.79
C GLU A 123 15.12 -3.99 22.84
N LEU A 124 15.28 -3.49 21.61
CA LEU A 124 16.27 -4.00 20.67
C LEU A 124 17.70 -3.80 21.18
N ALA A 125 18.00 -2.66 21.81
CA ALA A 125 19.32 -2.38 22.37
C ALA A 125 19.65 -3.22 23.62
N ALA A 126 18.63 -3.64 24.39
CA ALA A 126 18.81 -4.43 25.60
C ALA A 126 19.04 -5.93 25.34
N ARG A 127 18.78 -6.41 24.11
CA ARG A 127 18.91 -7.82 23.73
C ARG A 127 20.37 -8.20 23.49
N ALA A 128 20.93 -9.03 24.39
CA ALA A 128 22.32 -9.51 24.28
C ALA A 128 22.56 -10.45 23.09
N ASP A 129 21.50 -11.06 22.55
CA ASP A 129 21.51 -11.97 21.40
C ASP A 129 21.22 -11.26 20.06
N LEU A 130 21.08 -9.92 20.07
CA LEU A 130 20.81 -9.12 18.88
C LEU A 130 21.91 -8.08 18.67
N THR A 131 22.44 -8.00 17.45
CA THR A 131 23.33 -6.90 17.05
C THR A 131 22.62 -6.00 16.04
N LEU A 132 22.37 -4.75 16.41
CA LEU A 132 21.80 -3.74 15.52
C LEU A 132 22.90 -2.87 14.91
N LEU A 133 23.07 -2.97 13.59
CA LEU A 133 23.99 -2.14 12.81
C LEU A 133 23.20 -1.07 12.06
N LEU A 134 23.35 0.20 12.47
CA LEU A 134 22.85 1.36 11.75
C LEU A 134 23.95 1.94 10.86
N ASP A 135 23.55 2.69 9.83
CA ASP A 135 24.49 3.15 8.78
C ASP A 135 25.28 1.98 8.16
N ALA A 136 24.63 0.84 7.94
CA ALA A 136 25.23 -0.35 7.37
C ALA A 136 24.45 -0.75 6.11
N ASP A 137 24.80 -0.15 4.97
CA ASP A 137 24.18 -0.40 3.69
C ASP A 137 24.69 -1.72 3.10
N LEU A 138 23.80 -2.70 2.91
CA LEU A 138 24.09 -3.91 2.14
C LEU A 138 24.27 -3.51 0.66
N VAL A 139 25.49 -3.60 0.14
CA VAL A 139 25.85 -3.16 -1.23
C VAL A 139 26.00 -4.28 -2.24
N ASP A 140 26.38 -5.49 -1.81
CA ASP A 140 26.47 -6.67 -2.67
C ASP A 140 26.25 -7.98 -1.88
N ILE A 141 25.94 -9.06 -2.60
CA ILE A 141 25.76 -10.40 -2.07
C ILE A 141 26.65 -11.35 -2.87
N GLU A 142 27.59 -12.00 -2.20
CA GLU A 142 28.40 -13.08 -2.76
C GLU A 142 27.71 -14.43 -2.53
N LEU A 143 27.50 -15.19 -3.59
CA LEU A 143 27.00 -16.56 -3.53
C LEU A 143 28.16 -17.54 -3.47
N ALA A 144 27.94 -18.70 -2.84
CA ALA A 144 28.87 -19.82 -2.94
C ALA A 144 29.00 -20.31 -4.40
N PRO A 145 30.02 -21.12 -4.75
CA PRO A 145 30.19 -21.64 -6.12
C PRO A 145 28.97 -22.41 -6.66
N SER A 146 28.14 -23.00 -5.80
CA SER A 146 26.88 -23.66 -6.15
C SER A 146 25.77 -22.70 -6.61
N LEU A 147 25.92 -21.39 -6.37
CA LEU A 147 24.97 -20.31 -6.68
C LEU A 147 23.59 -20.44 -6.02
N ASP A 148 23.44 -21.33 -5.04
CA ASP A 148 22.18 -21.62 -4.33
C ASP A 148 22.20 -21.19 -2.85
N ARG A 149 23.28 -20.54 -2.40
CA ARG A 149 23.43 -20.08 -1.02
C ARG A 149 24.35 -18.88 -0.89
N ILE A 150 24.12 -18.06 0.12
CA ILE A 150 24.95 -16.88 0.40
C ILE A 150 26.26 -17.32 1.08
N GLN A 151 27.36 -16.79 0.56
CA GLN A 151 28.69 -16.92 1.16
C GLN A 151 29.08 -15.66 1.94
N TRP A 152 28.86 -14.48 1.37
CA TRP A 152 29.16 -13.20 2.01
C TRP A 152 28.09 -12.14 1.72
N LEU A 153 27.81 -11.31 2.71
CA LEU A 153 27.10 -10.04 2.57
C LEU A 153 28.11 -8.91 2.70
N ASP A 154 28.12 -7.99 1.74
CA ASP A 154 29.04 -6.84 1.72
C ASP A 154 28.30 -5.59 2.18
N LEU A 155 28.70 -5.04 3.32
CA LEU A 155 28.11 -3.84 3.91
C LEU A 155 29.08 -2.66 3.86
N ARG A 156 28.54 -1.45 3.68
CA ARG A 156 29.29 -0.19 3.70
C ARG A 156 28.60 0.86 4.58
N SER A 157 29.39 1.64 5.30
CA SER A 157 28.93 2.83 6.05
C SER A 157 29.51 4.10 5.44
N ARG A 158 29.04 5.29 5.85
CA ARG A 158 29.81 6.52 5.59
C ARG A 158 30.20 7.25 6.89
N PRO A 159 31.49 7.66 7.03
CA PRO A 159 32.56 7.56 6.03
C PRO A 159 33.32 6.21 6.04
N GLY A 160 33.11 5.40 4.99
CA GLY A 160 34.10 4.46 4.45
C GLY A 160 34.29 3.11 5.14
N LYS A 161 33.57 2.77 6.22
CA LYS A 161 33.75 1.45 6.84
C LYS A 161 33.14 0.37 5.94
N THR A 162 33.81 -0.77 5.88
CA THR A 162 33.34 -1.96 5.17
C THR A 162 33.23 -3.10 6.17
N LEU A 163 32.23 -3.95 6.00
CA LEU A 163 32.02 -5.14 6.81
C LEU A 163 31.55 -6.27 5.91
N ARG A 164 32.17 -7.45 6.03
CA ARG A 164 31.68 -8.67 5.38
C ARG A 164 31.08 -9.58 6.43
N LEU A 165 29.88 -10.08 6.18
CA LEU A 165 29.19 -11.02 7.06
C LEU A 165 28.95 -12.35 6.36
N ARG A 166 29.14 -13.46 7.08
CA ARG A 166 28.81 -14.81 6.60
C ARG A 166 27.57 -15.33 7.34
N PRO A 167 26.36 -15.16 6.78
CA PRO A 167 25.14 -15.57 7.44
C PRO A 167 24.89 -17.08 7.33
N LYS A 168 24.11 -17.64 8.26
CA LYS A 168 23.48 -18.96 8.11
C LYS A 168 22.16 -18.88 7.35
N VAL A 169 21.41 -17.80 7.58
CA VAL A 169 20.14 -17.45 6.93
C VAL A 169 20.12 -15.93 6.78
N THR A 170 19.58 -15.44 5.67
CA THR A 170 19.40 -14.02 5.37
C THR A 170 17.93 -13.73 5.09
N VAL A 171 17.38 -12.69 5.70
CA VAL A 171 16.04 -12.17 5.41
C VAL A 171 16.17 -10.74 4.91
N LEU A 172 15.77 -10.47 3.66
CA LEU A 172 15.69 -9.12 3.10
C LEU A 172 14.35 -8.49 3.51
N ALA A 173 14.40 -7.43 4.31
CA ALA A 173 13.22 -6.72 4.83
C ALA A 173 13.25 -5.23 4.47
N MET A 174 13.61 -4.90 3.23
CA MET A 174 13.87 -3.52 2.79
C MET A 174 12.66 -2.86 2.12
N GLY A 175 11.50 -3.52 2.14
CA GLY A 175 10.22 -3.00 1.65
C GLY A 175 9.96 -3.22 0.15
N GLY A 176 8.83 -2.67 -0.32
CA GLY A 176 8.25 -2.95 -1.64
C GLY A 176 9.16 -2.71 -2.84
N ILE A 177 10.10 -1.77 -2.74
CA ILE A 177 10.99 -1.38 -3.85
C ILE A 177 12.41 -1.94 -3.69
N GLU A 178 12.99 -1.77 -2.50
CA GLU A 178 14.43 -1.99 -2.30
C GLU A 178 14.81 -3.47 -2.33
N ASN A 179 13.90 -4.36 -1.92
CA ASN A 179 14.07 -5.81 -2.06
C ASN A 179 14.34 -6.18 -3.53
N ALA A 180 13.50 -5.70 -4.46
CA ALA A 180 13.67 -5.98 -5.89
C ALA A 180 14.91 -5.28 -6.46
N ARG A 181 15.13 -4.00 -6.12
CA ARG A 181 16.30 -3.23 -6.61
C ARG A 181 17.61 -3.91 -6.24
N LEU A 182 17.78 -4.34 -4.98
CA LEU A 182 19.01 -4.99 -4.53
C LEU A 182 19.26 -6.29 -5.30
N LEU A 183 18.24 -7.16 -5.40
CA LEU A 183 18.36 -8.44 -6.10
C LEU A 183 18.73 -8.25 -7.58
N LEU A 184 18.14 -7.26 -8.25
CA LEU A 184 18.48 -6.90 -9.63
C LEU A 184 19.88 -6.31 -9.74
N ALA A 185 20.35 -5.54 -8.75
CA ALA A 185 21.65 -4.89 -8.77
C ALA A 185 22.83 -5.84 -8.44
N CYS A 186 22.60 -6.90 -7.67
CA CYS A 186 23.59 -7.93 -7.35
C CYS A 186 23.85 -8.86 -8.55
N ARG A 187 24.61 -8.36 -9.53
CA ARG A 187 24.85 -9.02 -10.83
C ARG A 187 26.23 -9.66 -10.97
N ARG A 188 27.07 -9.60 -9.94
CA ARG A 188 28.47 -10.06 -9.99
C ARG A 188 28.62 -11.52 -10.42
N GLN A 189 27.72 -12.39 -9.96
CA GLN A 189 27.75 -13.83 -10.28
C GLN A 189 26.59 -14.27 -11.17
N LEU A 190 25.49 -13.50 -11.20
CA LEU A 190 24.30 -13.82 -11.97
C LEU A 190 23.91 -12.61 -12.81
N ALA A 191 24.08 -12.69 -14.12
CA ALA A 191 23.87 -11.56 -15.02
C ALA A 191 22.44 -10.97 -14.97
N ALA A 192 21.43 -11.75 -14.60
CA ALA A 192 20.05 -11.30 -14.44
C ALA A 192 19.73 -10.72 -13.04
N GLY A 193 20.65 -10.83 -12.09
CA GLY A 193 20.42 -10.60 -10.66
C GLY A 193 20.08 -11.87 -9.90
N ILE A 194 20.19 -11.83 -8.57
CA ILE A 194 19.91 -12.97 -7.68
C ILE A 194 18.40 -13.27 -7.66
N GLY A 195 18.03 -14.54 -7.81
CA GLY A 195 16.62 -14.97 -7.83
C GLY A 195 15.85 -14.59 -9.10
N ASN A 196 16.50 -14.00 -10.12
CA ASN A 196 15.83 -13.46 -11.30
C ASN A 196 15.99 -14.30 -12.58
N ARG A 197 16.21 -15.61 -12.47
CA ARG A 197 16.44 -16.50 -13.63
C ARG A 197 15.28 -16.51 -14.64
N HIS A 198 14.06 -16.24 -14.17
CA HIS A 198 12.84 -16.22 -15.00
C HIS A 198 12.25 -14.81 -15.15
N ASP A 199 13.07 -13.77 -14.95
CA ASP A 199 12.69 -12.36 -15.07
C ASP A 199 11.44 -12.00 -14.28
N GLN A 200 11.32 -12.48 -13.03
CA GLN A 200 10.19 -12.17 -12.14
C GLN A 200 10.50 -11.05 -11.15
N VAL A 201 11.77 -10.81 -10.82
CA VAL A 201 12.16 -9.76 -9.87
C VAL A 201 11.84 -8.38 -10.45
N GLY A 202 11.13 -7.60 -9.66
CA GLY A 202 10.65 -6.27 -10.02
C GLY A 202 9.30 -6.26 -10.72
N ARG A 203 8.86 -7.36 -11.35
CA ARG A 203 7.55 -7.40 -12.05
C ARG A 203 6.38 -7.40 -11.08
N HIS A 204 5.19 -7.08 -11.61
CA HIS A 204 3.95 -7.05 -10.84
C HIS A 204 4.02 -6.05 -9.67
N PHE A 205 4.73 -4.94 -9.89
CA PHE A 205 4.73 -3.85 -8.94
C PHE A 205 3.31 -3.30 -8.82
N MET A 206 2.80 -3.32 -7.60
CA MET A 206 1.46 -2.86 -7.27
C MET A 206 1.53 -1.73 -6.25
N GLY A 207 0.51 -0.88 -6.27
CA GLY A 207 0.13 -0.03 -5.15
C GLY A 207 -1.38 0.11 -5.08
N HIS A 208 -1.86 1.09 -4.31
CA HIS A 208 -3.30 1.40 -4.29
C HIS A 208 -3.51 2.78 -4.93
N PRO A 209 -3.89 2.84 -6.21
CA PRO A 209 -4.39 4.06 -6.81
C PRO A 209 -5.65 4.54 -6.06
N ILE A 210 -5.71 5.83 -5.78
CA ILE A 210 -6.88 6.48 -5.20
C ILE A 210 -7.53 7.36 -6.25
N PHE A 211 -8.84 7.19 -6.45
CA PHE A 211 -9.65 7.96 -7.38
C PHE A 211 -10.86 8.56 -6.69
N GLU A 212 -11.37 9.68 -7.22
CA GLU A 212 -12.62 10.31 -6.80
C GLU A 212 -13.64 10.19 -7.95
N PRO A 213 -14.29 9.03 -8.13
CA PRO A 213 -15.08 8.79 -9.34
C PRO A 213 -16.50 9.36 -9.30
N LEU A 214 -16.99 9.75 -8.13
CA LEU A 214 -18.33 10.33 -7.99
C LEU A 214 -18.46 11.27 -6.80
N GLN A 215 -19.40 12.20 -6.91
CA GLN A 215 -19.90 13.01 -5.82
C GLN A 215 -21.32 12.56 -5.47
N LEU A 216 -21.68 12.58 -4.19
CA LEU A 216 -23.00 12.22 -3.70
C LEU A 216 -23.68 13.44 -3.08
N SER A 217 -24.84 13.82 -3.60
CA SER A 217 -25.75 14.76 -2.93
C SER A 217 -26.77 13.97 -2.13
N LEU A 218 -26.78 14.14 -0.80
CA LEU A 218 -27.65 13.40 0.10
C LEU A 218 -29.11 13.87 -0.03
N ALA A 219 -30.06 12.95 0.16
CA ALA A 219 -31.48 13.32 0.23
C ALA A 219 -31.77 14.13 1.51
N GLU A 220 -32.82 14.97 1.47
CA GLU A 220 -33.22 15.76 2.64
C GLU A 220 -33.58 14.84 3.83
N GLY A 221 -32.99 15.12 5.00
CA GLY A 221 -33.13 14.26 6.18
C GLY A 221 -32.33 12.95 6.12
N ALA A 222 -31.69 12.63 4.99
CA ALA A 222 -30.75 11.51 4.91
C ALA A 222 -29.54 11.83 5.79
N ARG A 223 -29.57 11.31 7.01
CA ARG A 223 -28.41 11.24 7.86
C ARG A 223 -27.58 10.07 7.42
N LEU A 224 -27.04 10.18 6.21
CA LEU A 224 -25.93 9.35 5.83
C LEU A 224 -24.93 9.26 7.02
N PRO A 225 -24.65 10.31 7.88
CA PRO A 225 -23.97 10.31 9.21
C PRO A 225 -24.82 9.76 10.36
N GLU A 226 -24.87 8.45 10.59
CA GLU A 226 -23.80 7.57 11.12
C GLU A 226 -22.59 7.23 10.21
N LEU A 227 -22.69 7.50 8.89
CA LEU A 227 -21.72 7.60 7.77
C LEU A 227 -20.37 6.99 8.07
N LEU A 228 -20.49 5.71 8.39
CA LEU A 228 -19.43 4.74 8.45
C LEU A 228 -18.51 4.91 9.66
N HIS A 229 -18.97 5.37 10.82
CA HIS A 229 -18.21 5.25 12.08
C HIS A 229 -16.84 5.97 12.13
N ASP A 230 -16.70 7.20 11.60
CA ASP A 230 -15.64 8.07 12.11
C ASP A 230 -15.97 8.46 13.55
N ARG A 231 -15.52 7.63 14.50
CA ARG A 231 -15.83 7.73 15.93
C ARG A 231 -14.61 7.37 16.75
N ASP A 232 -14.29 8.21 17.73
CA ASP A 232 -13.47 7.80 18.87
C ASP A 232 -14.33 6.92 19.78
N THR A 233 -13.98 5.65 19.87
CA THR A 233 -14.62 4.75 20.84
C THR A 233 -13.76 4.67 22.10
N PRO A 234 -14.34 4.79 23.31
CA PRO A 234 -13.59 4.64 24.56
C PRO A 234 -12.87 3.29 24.69
N ALA A 235 -13.34 2.27 23.97
CA ALA A 235 -12.80 0.91 23.99
C ALA A 235 -11.83 0.57 22.84
N HIS A 236 -11.84 1.29 21.70
CA HIS A 236 -11.10 0.88 20.50
C HIS A 236 -10.39 2.02 19.75
N GLY A 237 -10.39 3.24 20.29
CA GLY A 237 -9.86 4.42 19.61
C GLY A 237 -10.67 4.79 18.38
N HIS A 238 -10.02 5.49 17.44
CA HIS A 238 -10.64 5.96 16.19
C HIS A 238 -10.90 4.79 15.22
N ILE A 239 -12.10 4.77 14.63
CA ILE A 239 -12.54 3.87 13.57
C ILE A 239 -12.88 4.72 12.34
N GLU A 240 -12.73 4.21 11.12
CA GLU A 240 -13.17 4.88 9.89
C GLU A 240 -13.80 3.83 8.98
N GLY A 241 -15.05 3.98 8.58
CA GLY A 241 -15.75 2.98 7.80
C GLY A 241 -15.92 3.36 6.34
N LEU A 242 -16.35 2.36 5.59
CA LEU A 242 -16.34 2.34 4.15
C LEU A 242 -17.36 1.34 3.60
N LEU A 243 -17.62 1.40 2.30
CA LEU A 243 -18.28 0.32 1.57
C LEU A 243 -17.25 -0.47 0.77
N HIS A 244 -17.24 -1.78 0.99
CA HIS A 244 -16.35 -2.72 0.34
C HIS A 244 -17.08 -3.49 -0.77
N LEU A 245 -16.47 -3.61 -1.95
CA LEU A 245 -16.91 -4.51 -3.00
C LEU A 245 -16.54 -5.95 -2.65
N ASN A 246 -17.50 -6.68 -2.06
CA ASN A 246 -17.32 -8.08 -1.68
C ASN A 246 -17.17 -9.00 -2.92
N ARG A 247 -16.82 -10.27 -2.72
CA ARG A 247 -16.62 -11.25 -3.80
C ARG A 247 -17.78 -11.34 -4.78
N ALA A 248 -19.02 -11.35 -4.29
CA ALA A 248 -20.18 -11.44 -5.18
C ALA A 248 -20.24 -10.20 -6.10
N GLY A 249 -19.91 -9.01 -5.57
CA GLY A 249 -19.76 -7.79 -6.36
C GLY A 249 -18.56 -7.84 -7.32
N GLN A 250 -17.41 -8.34 -6.88
CA GLN A 250 -16.22 -8.50 -7.73
C GLN A 250 -16.49 -9.45 -8.91
N GLU A 251 -17.15 -10.58 -8.66
CA GLU A 251 -17.56 -11.55 -9.68
C GLU A 251 -18.58 -10.93 -10.66
N ALA A 252 -19.63 -10.29 -10.13
CA ALA A 252 -20.67 -9.68 -10.96
C ALA A 252 -20.15 -8.54 -11.85
N LEU A 253 -19.18 -7.77 -11.37
CA LEU A 253 -18.59 -6.65 -12.12
C LEU A 253 -17.33 -7.03 -12.90
N GLU A 254 -16.85 -8.27 -12.79
CA GLU A 254 -15.55 -8.74 -13.28
C GLU A 254 -14.41 -7.76 -12.89
N ALA A 255 -14.41 -7.39 -11.62
CA ALA A 255 -13.61 -6.32 -11.03
C ALA A 255 -12.66 -6.85 -9.94
N THR A 256 -11.63 -6.05 -9.60
CA THR A 256 -10.82 -6.25 -8.39
C THR A 256 -11.53 -5.67 -7.15
N ALA A 257 -10.98 -5.91 -5.95
CA ALA A 257 -11.54 -5.35 -4.73
C ALA A 257 -11.47 -3.81 -4.73
N VAL A 258 -12.51 -3.16 -4.19
CA VAL A 258 -12.58 -1.70 -4.07
C VAL A 258 -13.16 -1.34 -2.70
N ASP A 259 -12.51 -0.40 -2.02
CA ASP A 259 -13.05 0.26 -0.83
C ASP A 259 -13.46 1.69 -1.18
N ALA A 260 -14.68 2.08 -0.81
CA ALA A 260 -15.19 3.44 -0.97
C ALA A 260 -15.32 4.13 0.40
N ALA A 261 -14.52 5.16 0.60
CA ALA A 261 -14.64 6.09 1.72
C ALA A 261 -15.41 7.35 1.30
N PHE A 262 -16.10 7.96 2.25
CA PHE A 262 -17.02 9.07 2.00
C PHE A 262 -16.56 10.27 2.81
N TYR A 263 -16.21 11.35 2.12
CA TYR A 263 -15.69 12.57 2.74
C TYR A 263 -16.64 13.72 2.50
N SER A 264 -16.96 14.49 3.54
CA SER A 264 -17.73 15.72 3.37
C SER A 264 -16.94 16.73 2.55
N ASP A 265 -17.64 17.45 1.66
CA ASP A 265 -17.05 18.61 1.00
C ASP A 265 -16.62 19.62 2.09
N GLY A 266 -15.32 19.92 2.12
CA GLY A 266 -14.66 20.73 3.17
C GLY A 266 -13.50 20.02 3.90
N GLN A 267 -13.41 18.69 3.89
CA GLN A 267 -12.28 18.01 4.53
C GLN A 267 -10.97 18.17 3.73
N PHE A 268 -11.09 18.17 2.39
CA PHE A 268 -9.97 18.47 1.48
C PHE A 268 -10.15 19.80 0.74
N GLY A 269 -11.34 20.39 0.76
CA GLY A 269 -11.74 21.58 0.00
C GLY A 269 -12.00 21.30 -1.50
N PRO A 270 -12.56 22.24 -2.27
CA PRO A 270 -12.85 22.12 -3.70
C PRO A 270 -11.56 22.06 -4.55
N PRO A 271 -11.65 21.65 -5.83
CA PRO A 271 -10.48 21.42 -6.69
C PRO A 271 -9.45 22.55 -6.67
N GLY A 272 -9.88 23.81 -6.72
CA GLY A 272 -9.01 24.97 -6.67
C GLY A 272 -8.26 25.10 -5.34
N PHE A 273 -8.94 24.84 -4.23
CA PHE A 273 -8.34 24.78 -2.89
C PHE A 273 -7.36 23.62 -2.74
N ARG A 274 -7.69 22.43 -3.27
CA ARG A 274 -6.79 21.27 -3.27
C ARG A 274 -5.53 21.54 -4.08
N ALA A 275 -5.69 22.11 -5.27
CA ALA A 275 -4.60 22.51 -6.14
C ALA A 275 -3.69 23.54 -5.45
N ALA A 276 -4.26 24.55 -4.79
CA ALA A 276 -3.51 25.50 -3.98
C ALA A 276 -2.71 24.82 -2.85
N ARG A 277 -3.31 23.86 -2.12
CA ARG A 277 -2.58 23.08 -1.09
C ARG A 277 -1.51 22.15 -1.66
N ARG A 278 -1.68 21.62 -2.89
CA ARG A 278 -0.64 20.86 -3.59
C ARG A 278 0.54 21.77 -3.95
N LEU A 279 0.25 22.92 -4.54
CA LEU A 279 1.22 23.98 -4.85
C LEU A 279 2.00 24.41 -3.61
N GLN A 280 1.29 24.75 -2.52
CA GLN A 280 1.91 25.17 -1.26
C GLN A 280 2.86 24.09 -0.71
N ARG A 281 2.44 22.82 -0.71
CA ARG A 281 3.29 21.70 -0.26
C ARG A 281 4.51 21.53 -1.16
N LYS A 282 4.34 21.54 -2.49
CA LYS A 282 5.44 21.39 -3.44
C LYS A 282 6.47 22.49 -3.31
N LEU A 283 6.03 23.75 -3.23
CA LEU A 283 6.88 24.91 -2.99
C LEU A 283 7.60 24.81 -1.63
N GLY A 284 6.88 24.39 -0.58
CA GLY A 284 7.46 24.17 0.75
C GLY A 284 8.50 23.04 0.81
N HIS A 285 8.42 22.07 -0.10
CA HIS A 285 9.39 20.99 -0.25
C HIS A 285 10.45 21.25 -1.35
N GLY A 286 10.44 22.43 -1.98
CA GLY A 286 11.39 22.79 -3.04
C GLY A 286 11.22 22.03 -4.37
N GLN A 287 10.06 21.40 -4.59
CA GLN A 287 9.76 20.70 -5.84
C GLN A 287 9.35 21.70 -6.93
N LEU A 288 10.27 21.99 -7.86
CA LEU A 288 10.08 22.93 -8.98
C LEU A 288 10.07 22.19 -10.32
N ASP A 289 8.93 21.56 -10.66
CA ASP A 289 8.76 20.80 -11.90
C ASP A 289 7.51 21.23 -12.71
N ALA A 290 7.34 20.66 -13.91
CA ALA A 290 6.25 21.01 -14.83
C ALA A 290 4.84 20.79 -14.27
N SER A 291 4.69 19.98 -13.21
CA SER A 291 3.41 19.77 -12.55
C SER A 291 2.91 21.00 -11.78
N LEU A 292 3.79 21.97 -11.48
CA LEU A 292 3.40 23.26 -10.90
C LEU A 292 2.53 24.08 -11.84
N ILE A 293 2.80 24.04 -13.15
CA ILE A 293 1.99 24.74 -14.16
C ILE A 293 0.59 24.14 -14.21
N ARG A 294 0.49 22.80 -14.16
CA ARG A 294 -0.80 22.10 -14.12
C ARG A 294 -1.58 22.42 -12.84
N ASP A 295 -0.95 22.29 -11.67
CA ASP A 295 -1.61 22.63 -10.40
C ASP A 295 -2.00 24.12 -10.35
N GLY A 296 -1.21 25.02 -10.96
CA GLY A 296 -1.55 26.44 -11.10
C GLY A 296 -2.74 26.68 -12.02
N GLY A 297 -2.81 25.96 -13.14
CA GLY A 297 -3.97 25.98 -14.03
C GLY A 297 -5.24 25.45 -13.37
N GLU A 298 -5.15 24.34 -12.63
CA GLU A 298 -6.26 23.77 -11.86
C GLU A 298 -6.72 24.71 -10.74
N MET A 299 -5.79 25.37 -10.04
CA MET A 299 -6.10 26.39 -9.03
C MET A 299 -6.87 27.57 -9.64
N LEU A 300 -6.39 28.10 -10.77
CA LEU A 300 -7.03 29.22 -11.47
C LEU A 300 -8.37 28.83 -12.09
N GLY A 301 -8.53 27.57 -12.51
CA GLY A 301 -9.77 27.03 -13.06
C GLY A 301 -10.93 26.96 -12.06
N ASP A 302 -10.65 27.05 -10.76
CA ASP A 302 -11.64 27.01 -9.67
C ASP A 302 -11.33 28.04 -8.57
N LEU A 303 -11.10 29.30 -8.98
CA LEU A 303 -10.97 30.42 -8.05
C LEU A 303 -12.18 30.60 -7.11
N PRO A 304 -13.44 30.46 -7.58
CA PRO A 304 -14.60 30.55 -6.70
C PRO A 304 -14.58 29.49 -5.59
N GLY A 305 -14.25 28.24 -5.91
CA GLY A 305 -14.09 27.17 -4.91
C GLY A 305 -12.96 27.47 -3.94
N LEU A 306 -11.80 27.91 -4.42
CA LEU A 306 -10.67 28.32 -3.56
C LEU A 306 -11.08 29.38 -2.54
N VAL A 307 -11.79 30.43 -2.99
CA VAL A 307 -12.24 31.54 -2.13
C VAL A 307 -13.28 31.05 -1.14
N HIS A 308 -14.30 30.31 -1.59
CA HIS A 308 -15.36 29.77 -0.73
C HIS A 308 -14.77 28.94 0.42
N GLU A 309 -13.90 27.99 0.12
CA GLU A 309 -13.28 27.13 1.13
C GLU A 309 -12.37 27.90 2.09
N SER A 310 -11.63 28.88 1.58
CA SER A 310 -10.78 29.73 2.43
C SER A 310 -11.64 30.51 3.43
N LEU A 311 -12.80 31.00 3.01
CA LEU A 311 -13.77 31.68 3.88
C LEU A 311 -14.41 30.73 4.89
N VAL A 312 -14.72 29.49 4.51
CA VAL A 312 -15.18 28.44 5.44
C VAL A 312 -14.12 28.16 6.51
N LYS A 313 -12.84 28.01 6.14
CA LYS A 313 -11.74 27.75 7.11
C LYS A 313 -11.41 28.93 8.02
N LEU A 314 -11.67 30.16 7.56
CA LEU A 314 -11.59 31.37 8.37
C LEU A 314 -12.82 31.57 9.27
N GLY A 315 -13.83 30.70 9.17
CA GLY A 315 -15.07 30.76 9.93
C GLY A 315 -16.04 31.84 9.47
N TRP A 316 -15.86 32.39 8.26
CA TRP A 316 -16.70 33.45 7.70
C TRP A 316 -17.91 32.92 6.93
N LEU A 317 -17.86 31.66 6.50
CA LEU A 317 -18.99 30.95 5.88
C LEU A 317 -19.23 29.62 6.62
N ALA A 318 -20.49 29.19 6.66
CA ALA A 318 -20.82 27.83 7.08
C ALA A 318 -20.49 26.85 5.94
N PRO A 319 -19.99 25.63 6.25
CA PRO A 319 -19.75 24.61 5.24
C PRO A 319 -21.05 24.19 4.54
N GLU A 320 -21.00 23.90 3.24
CA GLU A 320 -22.12 23.26 2.55
C GLU A 320 -22.36 21.87 3.17
N THR A 321 -23.57 21.67 3.71
CA THR A 321 -23.99 20.38 4.27
C THR A 321 -24.76 19.59 3.21
N GLY A 322 -24.48 18.29 3.06
CA GLY A 322 -25.23 17.40 2.16
C GLY A 322 -24.55 17.00 0.85
N ARG A 323 -23.29 17.39 0.62
CA ARG A 323 -22.46 16.84 -0.48
C ARG A 323 -21.25 16.08 0.06
N LEU A 324 -21.00 14.91 -0.52
CA LEU A 324 -19.86 14.06 -0.20
C LEU A 324 -19.05 13.76 -1.46
N THR A 325 -17.74 13.81 -1.33
CA THR A 325 -16.81 13.22 -2.29
C THR A 325 -16.56 11.76 -1.91
N VAL A 326 -16.76 10.84 -2.85
CA VAL A 326 -16.44 9.42 -2.64
C VAL A 326 -15.04 9.15 -3.16
N SER A 327 -14.16 8.72 -2.26
CA SER A 327 -12.81 8.32 -2.59
C SER A 327 -12.71 6.80 -2.63
N THR A 328 -12.24 6.26 -3.74
CA THR A 328 -12.09 4.83 -3.95
C THR A 328 -10.62 4.44 -3.90
N LEU A 329 -10.30 3.53 -2.98
CA LEU A 329 -9.04 2.82 -2.92
C LEU A 329 -9.22 1.49 -3.65
N ILE A 330 -8.55 1.30 -4.78
CA ILE A 330 -8.68 0.09 -5.58
C ILE A 330 -7.54 -0.89 -5.31
N GLU A 331 -7.85 -2.18 -5.32
CA GLU A 331 -6.85 -3.22 -5.55
C GLU A 331 -6.35 -3.13 -6.98
N GLN A 332 -5.04 -3.03 -7.15
CA GLN A 332 -4.43 -3.07 -8.47
C GLN A 332 -4.21 -4.52 -8.92
N CYS A 333 -4.66 -4.83 -10.14
CA CYS A 333 -4.42 -6.11 -10.76
C CYS A 333 -2.91 -6.30 -11.05
N PRO A 334 -2.30 -7.45 -10.71
CA PRO A 334 -0.88 -7.69 -10.97
C PRO A 334 -0.51 -7.65 -12.47
N ASP A 335 0.17 -6.60 -12.91
CA ASP A 335 0.65 -6.46 -14.30
C ASP A 335 2.16 -6.74 -14.40
N PRO A 336 2.62 -7.71 -15.21
CA PRO A 336 4.06 -7.96 -15.40
C PRO A 336 4.83 -6.78 -16.02
N ALA A 337 4.16 -5.84 -16.68
CA ALA A 337 4.76 -4.63 -17.25
C ALA A 337 4.87 -3.49 -16.23
N SER A 338 4.01 -3.46 -15.20
CA SER A 338 4.20 -2.62 -14.03
C SER A 338 5.37 -3.20 -13.22
N ARG A 339 6.54 -2.56 -13.27
CA ARG A 339 7.76 -3.17 -12.74
C ARG A 339 8.82 -2.20 -12.24
N ILE A 340 9.66 -2.70 -11.35
CA ILE A 340 10.90 -2.06 -10.92
C ILE A 340 12.04 -2.58 -11.80
N THR A 341 12.84 -1.65 -12.30
CA THR A 341 14.10 -1.90 -13.00
C THR A 341 15.22 -1.05 -12.39
N LEU A 342 16.42 -1.17 -12.96
CA LEU A 342 17.57 -0.35 -12.59
C LEU A 342 17.65 0.87 -13.50
N ASP A 343 17.95 2.02 -12.90
CA ASP A 343 18.23 3.26 -13.62
C ASP A 343 19.70 3.28 -14.10
N GLN A 344 20.03 4.18 -15.03
CA GLN A 344 21.42 4.50 -15.38
C GLN A 344 22.09 5.33 -14.29
N ALA A 345 21.31 6.18 -13.60
CA ALA A 345 21.81 6.95 -12.46
C ALA A 345 22.16 6.02 -11.29
N VAL A 346 23.26 6.33 -10.61
CA VAL A 346 23.75 5.55 -9.47
C VAL A 346 23.55 6.27 -8.14
N ASP A 347 23.42 5.49 -7.07
CA ASP A 347 23.53 5.96 -5.70
C ASP A 347 25.00 6.28 -5.38
N ALA A 348 25.24 6.83 -4.20
CA ALA A 348 26.57 7.27 -3.83
C ALA A 348 27.49 6.14 -3.29
N PHE A 349 27.08 4.88 -3.42
CA PHE A 349 27.97 3.70 -3.41
C PHE A 349 28.22 3.15 -4.82
N GLY A 350 27.75 3.83 -5.88
CA GLY A 350 27.92 3.44 -7.27
C GLY A 350 26.92 2.39 -7.75
N ARG A 351 25.86 2.10 -6.99
CA ARG A 351 24.85 1.11 -7.39
C ARG A 351 23.72 1.77 -8.17
N PRO A 352 23.15 1.12 -9.20
CA PRO A 352 22.00 1.67 -9.92
C PRO A 352 20.83 2.01 -8.99
N ARG A 353 20.22 3.19 -9.20
CA ARG A 353 19.00 3.60 -8.50
C ARG A 353 17.80 2.78 -8.98
N ALA A 354 16.71 2.82 -8.21
CA ALA A 354 15.46 2.22 -8.66
C ALA A 354 14.84 3.08 -9.78
N ARG A 355 14.37 2.41 -10.83
CA ARG A 355 13.43 2.98 -11.80
C ARG A 355 12.11 2.24 -11.66
N VAL A 356 11.05 2.94 -11.28
CA VAL A 356 9.73 2.35 -11.09
C VAL A 356 8.86 2.69 -12.29
N ASP A 357 8.45 1.69 -13.05
CA ASP A 357 7.48 1.81 -14.14
C ASP A 357 6.12 1.37 -13.61
N TRP A 358 5.33 2.30 -13.08
CA TRP A 358 4.05 1.99 -12.43
C TRP A 358 2.91 2.28 -13.41
N ARG A 359 2.24 1.21 -13.87
CA ARG A 359 1.25 1.27 -14.94
C ARG A 359 -0.13 0.95 -14.43
N LEU A 360 -1.15 1.59 -15.00
CA LEU A 360 -2.55 1.33 -14.69
C LEU A 360 -3.18 0.53 -15.83
N GLY A 361 -3.48 -0.74 -15.56
CA GLY A 361 -3.99 -1.68 -16.55
C GLY A 361 -5.47 -1.48 -16.87
N GLU A 362 -5.93 -2.12 -17.94
CA GLU A 362 -7.33 -2.02 -18.37
C GLU A 362 -8.31 -2.58 -17.33
N THR A 363 -7.93 -3.67 -16.65
CA THR A 363 -8.72 -4.22 -15.53
C THR A 363 -8.92 -3.21 -14.41
N ASP A 364 -7.90 -2.41 -14.08
CA ASP A 364 -7.97 -1.39 -13.03
C ASP A 364 -8.92 -0.26 -13.45
N ARG A 365 -8.78 0.20 -14.70
CA ARG A 365 -9.60 1.27 -15.30
C ARG A 365 -11.07 0.85 -15.35
N ARG A 366 -11.33 -0.37 -15.83
CA ARG A 366 -12.68 -0.95 -15.88
C ARG A 366 -13.27 -1.12 -14.49
N THR A 367 -12.48 -1.58 -13.53
CA THR A 367 -12.90 -1.78 -12.13
C THR A 367 -13.47 -0.49 -11.55
N VAL A 368 -12.71 0.60 -11.55
CA VAL A 368 -13.19 1.84 -10.92
C VAL A 368 -14.40 2.44 -11.64
N ARG A 369 -14.47 2.33 -12.98
CA ARG A 369 -15.62 2.82 -13.75
C ARG A 369 -16.89 2.01 -13.45
N ARG A 370 -16.80 0.67 -13.50
CA ARG A 370 -17.92 -0.23 -13.19
C ARG A 370 -18.37 -0.07 -11.74
N PHE A 371 -17.41 -0.03 -10.80
CA PHE A 371 -17.69 0.18 -9.39
C PHE A 371 -18.41 1.50 -9.13
N ALA A 372 -17.97 2.61 -9.74
CA ALA A 372 -18.59 3.91 -9.54
C ALA A 372 -20.06 3.96 -10.01
N ARG A 373 -20.34 3.38 -11.19
CA ARG A 373 -21.72 3.24 -11.70
C ARG A 373 -22.56 2.37 -10.78
N HIS A 374 -22.02 1.21 -10.38
CA HIS A 374 -22.68 0.28 -9.47
C HIS A 374 -22.99 0.91 -8.10
N LEU A 375 -22.04 1.66 -7.53
CA LEU A 375 -22.21 2.37 -6.28
C LEU A 375 -23.28 3.47 -6.40
N ALA A 376 -23.27 4.24 -7.50
CA ALA A 376 -24.29 5.24 -7.77
C ALA A 376 -25.70 4.63 -7.81
N ASP A 377 -25.88 3.53 -8.55
CA ASP A 377 -27.16 2.81 -8.64
C ASP A 377 -27.58 2.22 -7.30
N HIS A 378 -26.63 1.63 -6.55
CA HIS A 378 -26.88 1.05 -5.23
C HIS A 378 -27.37 2.07 -4.21
N LEU A 379 -26.76 3.27 -4.21
CA LEU A 379 -27.16 4.39 -3.34
C LEU A 379 -28.51 4.98 -3.76
N ALA A 380 -28.74 5.14 -5.06
CA ALA A 380 -30.01 5.65 -5.60
C ALA A 380 -31.18 4.72 -5.29
N ALA A 381 -31.01 3.40 -5.46
CA ALA A 381 -32.03 2.39 -5.17
C ALA A 381 -32.46 2.36 -3.69
N ARG A 382 -31.64 2.90 -2.78
CA ARG A 382 -31.93 3.02 -1.34
C ARG A 382 -32.45 4.39 -0.93
N GLY A 383 -32.65 5.31 -1.89
CA GLY A 383 -33.11 6.67 -1.61
C GLY A 383 -32.11 7.52 -0.81
N LEU A 384 -30.83 7.13 -0.81
CA LEU A 384 -29.79 7.77 0.01
C LEU A 384 -29.27 9.08 -0.57
N GLY A 385 -29.56 9.35 -1.85
CA GLY A 385 -29.15 10.56 -2.52
C GLY A 385 -29.05 10.39 -4.03
N ARG A 386 -28.47 11.39 -4.69
CA ARG A 386 -28.15 11.38 -6.12
C ARG A 386 -26.64 11.46 -6.30
N ALA A 387 -26.09 10.51 -7.03
CA ALA A 387 -24.69 10.49 -7.40
C ALA A 387 -24.47 11.23 -8.73
N VAL A 388 -23.41 12.03 -8.79
CA VAL A 388 -22.88 12.64 -10.00
C VAL A 388 -21.56 11.95 -10.31
N LEU A 389 -21.54 11.16 -11.38
CA LEU A 389 -20.32 10.50 -11.84
C LEU A 389 -19.37 11.52 -12.47
N ALA A 390 -18.07 11.33 -12.25
CA ALA A 390 -17.05 12.13 -12.91
C ALA A 390 -17.08 11.89 -14.45
N PRO A 391 -16.76 12.89 -15.28
CA PRO A 391 -16.82 12.75 -16.74
C PRO A 391 -16.03 11.56 -17.29
N TRP A 392 -14.83 11.30 -16.75
CA TRP A 392 -13.95 10.19 -17.15
C TRP A 392 -14.48 8.80 -16.78
N VAL A 393 -15.48 8.74 -15.90
CA VAL A 393 -16.24 7.52 -15.61
C VAL A 393 -17.29 7.27 -16.69
N ILE A 394 -17.86 8.32 -17.27
CA ILE A 394 -18.93 8.21 -18.28
C ILE A 394 -18.34 8.02 -19.67
N ASP A 395 -17.43 8.91 -20.08
CA ASP A 395 -16.77 8.86 -21.38
C ASP A 395 -15.40 8.20 -21.26
N GLU A 396 -15.28 7.02 -21.87
CA GLU A 396 -14.07 6.20 -21.80
C GLU A 396 -12.90 6.78 -22.62
N ASN A 397 -13.18 7.72 -23.53
CA ASN A 397 -12.19 8.44 -24.31
C ASN A 397 -11.49 9.55 -23.53
N LEU A 398 -12.06 9.97 -22.40
CA LEU A 398 -11.42 10.96 -21.55
C LEU A 398 -10.24 10.34 -20.80
N PRO A 399 -9.15 11.10 -20.63
CA PRO A 399 -7.99 10.62 -19.89
C PRO A 399 -8.37 10.31 -18.44
N PHE A 400 -7.75 9.27 -17.89
CA PHE A 400 -7.86 9.00 -16.47
C PHE A 400 -7.23 10.13 -15.66
N PRO A 401 -7.86 10.54 -14.55
CA PRO A 401 -7.34 11.62 -13.75
C PRO A 401 -6.02 11.22 -13.07
N PRO A 402 -5.22 12.21 -12.63
CA PRO A 402 -4.18 11.97 -11.65
C PRO A 402 -4.77 11.23 -10.43
N HIS A 403 -4.01 10.30 -9.90
CA HIS A 403 -4.38 9.46 -8.76
C HIS A 403 -3.65 9.94 -7.50
N GLY A 404 -4.22 9.63 -6.35
CA GLY A 404 -3.47 9.69 -5.09
C GLY A 404 -2.43 8.58 -5.01
N ASN A 405 -1.24 8.90 -4.50
CA ASN A 405 -0.23 7.90 -4.16
C ASN A 405 -0.39 7.48 -2.70
N SER A 406 -0.72 6.22 -2.47
CA SER A 406 -0.89 5.63 -1.14
C SER A 406 0.41 5.20 -0.46
N ALA A 407 1.55 5.23 -1.16
CA ALA A 407 2.85 4.70 -0.71
C ALA A 407 2.82 3.20 -0.33
N HIS A 408 1.82 2.45 -0.81
CA HIS A 408 1.64 1.02 -0.55
C HIS A 408 2.37 0.16 -1.59
N HIS A 409 3.70 0.18 -1.59
CA HIS A 409 4.49 -0.56 -2.59
C HIS A 409 4.45 -2.09 -2.36
N MET A 410 4.02 -2.86 -3.36
CA MET A 410 3.78 -4.31 -3.26
C MET A 410 4.23 -5.09 -4.51
N GLY A 411 4.28 -6.42 -4.37
CA GLY A 411 4.31 -7.37 -5.51
C GLY A 411 5.63 -7.57 -6.25
N ALA A 412 6.59 -6.64 -6.13
CA ALA A 412 7.84 -6.68 -6.87
C ALA A 412 8.75 -7.91 -6.60
N THR A 413 8.45 -8.70 -5.57
CA THR A 413 9.08 -10.00 -5.31
C THR A 413 8.04 -11.05 -4.93
N ARG A 414 6.91 -11.08 -5.64
CA ARG A 414 5.72 -11.83 -5.25
C ARG A 414 5.96 -13.31 -5.01
N MET A 415 5.18 -13.85 -4.09
CA MET A 415 5.12 -15.27 -3.76
C MET A 415 4.42 -16.08 -4.84
N SER A 416 4.91 -17.28 -5.13
CA SER A 416 4.24 -18.26 -5.99
C SER A 416 4.82 -19.66 -5.81
N HIS A 417 4.09 -20.70 -6.24
CA HIS A 417 4.59 -22.08 -6.24
C HIS A 417 5.72 -22.34 -7.25
N SER A 418 5.90 -21.47 -8.26
CA SER A 418 6.83 -21.70 -9.36
C SER A 418 7.74 -20.51 -9.59
N PRO A 419 9.05 -20.73 -9.79
CA PRO A 419 9.99 -19.65 -10.11
C PRO A 419 9.66 -18.92 -11.42
N ARG A 420 8.81 -19.49 -12.27
CA ARG A 420 8.36 -18.87 -13.54
C ARG A 420 7.29 -17.81 -13.35
N THR A 421 6.64 -17.79 -12.19
CA THR A 421 5.48 -16.92 -11.91
C THR A 421 5.68 -16.03 -10.70
N GLY A 422 6.80 -16.13 -9.99
CA GLY A 422 7.12 -15.30 -8.84
C GLY A 422 8.56 -15.49 -8.37
N VAL A 423 8.95 -14.75 -7.33
CA VAL A 423 10.33 -14.68 -6.85
C VAL A 423 10.56 -15.56 -5.63
N VAL A 424 9.56 -15.67 -4.76
CA VAL A 424 9.66 -16.46 -3.53
C VAL A 424 8.65 -17.61 -3.51
N ASP A 425 9.01 -18.69 -2.82
CA ASP A 425 8.14 -19.82 -2.52
C ASP A 425 7.14 -19.48 -1.38
N PRO A 426 6.19 -20.37 -1.05
CA PRO A 426 5.22 -20.15 0.04
C PRO A 426 5.83 -19.76 1.39
N ASP A 427 7.06 -20.18 1.66
CA ASP A 427 7.80 -19.85 2.87
C ASP A 427 8.61 -18.55 2.75
N CYS A 428 8.31 -17.74 1.73
CA CYS A 428 9.00 -16.50 1.40
C CYS A 428 10.50 -16.70 1.08
N ARG A 429 10.94 -17.92 0.77
CA ARG A 429 12.33 -18.20 0.36
C ARG A 429 12.49 -17.89 -1.12
N VAL A 430 13.57 -17.23 -1.50
CA VAL A 430 13.87 -16.94 -2.92
C VAL A 430 14.04 -18.27 -3.67
N HIS A 431 13.33 -18.44 -4.77
CA HIS A 431 13.42 -19.66 -5.58
C HIS A 431 14.86 -19.89 -6.05
N GLY A 432 15.34 -21.13 -5.88
CA GLY A 432 16.73 -21.51 -6.19
C GLY A 432 17.74 -21.17 -5.10
N MET A 433 17.33 -20.54 -4.00
CA MET A 433 18.18 -20.27 -2.84
C MET A 433 17.80 -21.14 -1.66
N THR A 434 18.79 -21.54 -0.87
CA THR A 434 18.60 -22.38 0.32
C THR A 434 18.52 -21.55 1.61
N ASP A 435 19.09 -20.34 1.63
CA ASP A 435 19.28 -19.52 2.83
C ASP A 435 18.87 -18.04 2.67
N LEU A 436 18.23 -17.67 1.56
CA LEU A 436 17.77 -16.30 1.29
C LEU A 436 16.24 -16.21 1.27
N TYR A 437 15.70 -15.34 2.12
CA TYR A 437 14.27 -15.08 2.29
C TYR A 437 13.95 -13.60 2.11
N ILE A 438 12.69 -13.28 1.86
CA ILE A 438 12.20 -11.90 1.74
C ILE A 438 11.01 -11.69 2.68
N ALA A 439 11.03 -10.60 3.44
CA ALA A 439 9.92 -10.15 4.26
C ALA A 439 9.42 -8.77 3.80
N GLY A 440 8.15 -8.49 4.09
CA GLY A 440 7.49 -7.23 3.76
C GLY A 440 6.47 -7.36 2.61
N SER A 441 5.94 -6.23 2.18
CA SER A 441 4.84 -6.14 1.21
C SER A 441 5.23 -6.53 -0.22
N SER A 442 6.52 -6.59 -0.56
CA SER A 442 6.97 -6.98 -1.90
C SER A 442 6.60 -8.43 -2.26
N VAL A 443 6.33 -9.30 -1.27
CA VAL A 443 6.00 -10.72 -1.51
C VAL A 443 4.52 -10.96 -1.82
N PHE A 444 3.66 -9.95 -1.80
CA PHE A 444 2.22 -10.11 -2.01
C PHE A 444 1.91 -10.54 -3.45
N PRO A 445 1.24 -11.69 -3.68
CA PRO A 445 0.75 -12.07 -5.02
C PRO A 445 -0.23 -11.06 -5.62
N THR A 446 -1.10 -10.49 -4.78
CA THR A 446 -2.11 -9.48 -5.12
C THR A 446 -2.19 -8.47 -3.99
N SER A 447 -2.57 -7.21 -4.23
CA SER A 447 -2.53 -6.19 -3.17
C SER A 447 -3.70 -6.28 -2.19
N GLY A 448 -4.87 -6.74 -2.63
CA GLY A 448 -6.13 -6.44 -1.95
C GLY A 448 -6.44 -4.94 -1.96
N SER A 449 -7.55 -4.54 -1.34
CA SER A 449 -7.87 -3.12 -1.08
C SER A 449 -7.43 -2.67 0.32
N GLN A 450 -7.03 -3.62 1.18
CA GLN A 450 -6.50 -3.38 2.52
C GLN A 450 -5.08 -2.79 2.53
N HIS A 451 -4.80 -1.96 3.53
CA HIS A 451 -3.45 -1.44 3.75
C HIS A 451 -2.47 -2.57 4.12
N PRO A 452 -1.21 -2.53 3.62
CA PRO A 452 -0.34 -3.70 3.67
C PRO A 452 0.30 -3.95 5.04
N THR A 453 0.40 -2.95 5.93
CA THR A 453 1.26 -3.04 7.14
C THR A 453 0.84 -4.14 8.11
N LEU A 454 -0.45 -4.26 8.44
CA LEU A 454 -0.92 -5.33 9.30
C LEU A 454 -0.61 -6.70 8.68
N ASN A 455 -0.91 -6.84 7.39
CA ASN A 455 -0.77 -8.08 6.65
C ASN A 455 0.69 -8.50 6.47
N LEU A 456 1.60 -7.56 6.21
CA LEU A 456 3.03 -7.85 6.11
C LEU A 456 3.62 -8.22 7.48
N VAL A 457 3.11 -7.67 8.59
CA VAL A 457 3.54 -8.08 9.94
C VAL A 457 3.08 -9.50 10.24
N MET A 458 1.83 -9.86 9.91
CA MET A 458 1.36 -11.25 10.03
C MET A 458 2.20 -12.23 9.19
N LEU A 459 2.53 -11.88 7.94
CA LEU A 459 3.42 -12.69 7.10
C LEU A 459 4.84 -12.78 7.67
N THR A 460 5.34 -11.72 8.27
CA THR A 460 6.68 -11.69 8.89
C THR A 460 6.71 -12.59 10.13
N LEU A 461 5.66 -12.59 10.95
CA LEU A 461 5.51 -13.50 12.09
C LEU A 461 5.42 -14.97 11.65
N ARG A 462 4.72 -15.24 10.54
CA ARG A 462 4.67 -16.57 9.91
C ARG A 462 6.05 -17.04 9.46
N LEU A 463 6.79 -16.17 8.77
CA LEU A 463 8.17 -16.44 8.36
C LEU A 463 9.09 -16.68 9.57
N ALA A 464 8.97 -15.86 10.62
CA ALA A 464 9.73 -16.05 11.85
C ALA A 464 9.47 -17.44 12.45
N ALA A 465 8.20 -17.86 12.57
CA ALA A 465 7.84 -19.18 13.07
C ALA A 465 8.37 -20.33 12.19
N HIS A 466 8.38 -20.16 10.86
CA HIS A 466 9.02 -21.11 9.93
C HIS A 466 10.53 -21.22 10.21
N LEU A 467 11.24 -20.11 10.29
CA LEU A 467 12.68 -20.08 10.50
C LEU A 467 13.09 -20.64 11.86
N THR A 468 12.33 -20.32 12.91
CA THR A 468 12.51 -20.86 14.27
C THR A 468 12.46 -22.39 14.28
N ARG A 469 11.45 -22.99 13.63
CA ARG A 469 11.34 -24.45 13.48
C ARG A 469 12.50 -25.02 12.66
N ARG A 470 12.82 -24.38 11.53
CA ARG A 470 13.90 -24.83 10.63
C ARG A 470 15.28 -24.83 11.31
N LEU A 471 15.54 -23.86 12.18
CA LEU A 471 16.81 -23.69 12.87
C LEU A 471 16.91 -24.48 14.19
N GLY A 472 15.85 -25.17 14.61
CA GLY A 472 15.85 -26.01 15.81
C GLY A 472 15.75 -25.23 17.12
N HIS A 473 15.22 -24.01 17.09
CA HIS A 473 15.00 -23.18 18.28
C HIS A 473 13.52 -23.25 18.67
N ALA A 474 13.01 -24.41 19.10
CA ALA A 474 11.59 -24.56 19.50
C ALA A 474 11.27 -23.85 20.83
#